data_AF-A0A5K1BPW3-F1
#
_entry.id   AF-A0A5K1BPW3-F1
#
_cell.length_a   1.000
_cell.length_b   1.000
_cell.length_c   1.000
_cell.angle_alpha   90.00
_cell.angle_beta   90.00
_cell.angle_gamma   90.00
#
_symmetry.space_group_name_H-M   'P 1'
#
loop_
_entity.id
_entity.type
_entity.pdbx_description
1 polymer ?
#
loop_
_entity_poly.entity_id
_entity_poly.type
_entity_poly.pdbx_seq_one_letter_code
_entity_poly.pdbx_strand_id
1 'polypeptide(L)' 'NTDGLGAELLETLQKMAPTKEEEVKLKGYTEGQNSKLGAAERFLKAVLDIPFAFKR' A
#
# COMPACT_ATOMS: atom_id res chain seq x y z
N ASN A 1 -6.41 -5.06 -23.26
CA ASN A 1 -7.18 -5.20 -22.01
C ASN A 1 -6.85 -4.09 -21.05
N THR A 2 -7.76 -3.12 -20.95
CA THR A 2 -7.84 -2.18 -19.83
C THR A 2 -8.86 -2.73 -18.83
N ASP A 3 -8.69 -4.00 -18.44
CA ASP A 3 -9.42 -4.57 -17.31
C ASP A 3 -8.75 -4.02 -16.05
N GLY A 4 -9.15 -2.80 -15.68
CA GLY A 4 -8.70 -2.16 -14.46
C GLY A 4 -9.22 -2.89 -13.22
N LEU A 5 -8.74 -2.46 -12.05
CA LEU A 5 -9.28 -2.94 -10.78
C LEU A 5 -10.76 -2.55 -10.70
N GLY A 6 -11.65 -3.53 -10.51
CA GLY A 6 -13.07 -3.29 -10.34
C GLY A 6 -13.36 -2.45 -9.08
N ALA A 7 -14.52 -1.78 -9.06
CA ALA A 7 -14.90 -0.87 -7.98
C ALA A 7 -14.86 -1.53 -6.58
N GLU A 8 -15.26 -2.79 -6.46
CA GLU A 8 -15.23 -3.54 -5.18
C GLU A 8 -13.81 -3.71 -4.64
N LEU A 9 -12.83 -3.93 -5.52
CA LEU A 9 -11.45 -4.08 -5.11
C LEU A 9 -10.84 -2.73 -4.72
N LEU A 10 -11.17 -1.66 -5.43
CA LEU A 10 -10.78 -0.30 -5.06
C LEU A 10 -11.37 0.10 -3.70
N GLU A 11 -12.63 -0.21 -3.44
CA GLU A 11 -13.27 0.06 -2.15
C GLU A 11 -12.62 -0.75 -1.03
N THR A 12 -12.27 -2.01 -1.30
CA THR A 12 -11.53 -2.86 -0.37
C THR A 12 -10.15 -2.32 -0.06
N LEU A 13 -9.40 -1.84 -1.07
CA LEU A 13 -8.10 -1.21 -0.89
C LEU A 13 -8.20 0.05 -0.03
N GLN A 14 -9.25 0.85 -0.22
CA GLN A 14 -9.49 2.04 0.60
C GLN A 14 -9.76 1.68 2.08
N LYS A 15 -10.44 0.56 2.35
CA LYS A 15 -10.67 0.04 3.71
C LYS A 15 -9.39 -0.51 4.35
N MET A 16 -8.41 -0.93 3.54
CA MET A 16 -7.09 -1.38 3.99
C MET A 16 -6.08 -0.22 4.11
N ALA A 17 -6.53 1.03 4.13
CA ALA A 17 -5.65 2.17 4.35
C ALA A 17 -4.89 1.99 5.68
N PRO A 18 -3.54 1.95 5.64
CA PRO A 18 -2.74 1.78 6.85
C PRO A 18 -2.90 2.99 7.77
N THR A 19 -2.66 2.79 9.07
CA THR A 19 -2.62 3.90 10.02
C THR A 19 -1.37 4.76 9.80
N LYS A 20 -1.38 6.02 10.27
CA LYS A 20 -0.23 6.93 10.13
C LYS A 20 1.07 6.33 10.68
N GLU A 21 1.01 5.60 11.78
CA GLU A 21 2.17 4.93 12.38
C GLU A 21 2.70 3.81 11.48
N GLU A 22 1.79 3.01 10.90
CA GLU A 22 2.16 1.98 9.93
C GLU A 22 2.73 2.58 8.64
N GLU A 23 2.19 3.69 8.15
CA GLU A 23 2.74 4.39 6.99
C GLU A 23 4.18 4.84 7.22
N VAL A 24 4.47 5.45 8.37
CA VAL A 24 5.82 5.90 8.74
C VAL A 24 6.75 4.69 8.84
N LYS A 25 6.29 3.61 9.49
CA LYS A 25 7.05 2.37 9.62
C LYS A 25 7.38 1.79 8.23
N LEU A 26 6.38 1.62 7.37
CA LEU A 26 6.51 1.06 6.01
C LEU A 26 7.43 1.90 5.13
N LYS A 27 7.34 3.24 5.20
CA LYS A 27 8.23 4.16 4.47
C LYS A 27 9.66 4.16 5.01
N GLY A 28 9.84 3.86 6.30
CA GLY A 28 11.15 3.74 6.93
C GLY A 28 11.93 2.48 6.53
N TYR A 29 11.27 1.46 5.96
CA TYR A 29 11.97 0.28 5.45
C TYR A 29 12.75 0.61 4.18
N THR A 30 14.06 0.39 4.26
CA THR A 30 14.97 0.51 3.11
C THR A 30 14.90 -0.72 2.22
N GLU A 31 15.37 -0.59 0.97
CA GLU A 31 15.23 -1.63 -0.05
C GLU A 31 15.84 -3.00 0.37
N GLY A 32 16.94 -2.97 1.12
CA GLY A 32 17.57 -4.17 1.69
C GLY A 32 16.78 -4.84 2.83
N GLN A 33 15.75 -4.18 3.36
CA GLN A 33 14.89 -4.71 4.42
C GLN A 33 13.51 -5.15 3.88
N ASN A 34 13.23 -5.00 2.58
CA ASN A 34 11.99 -5.50 1.97
C ASN A 34 11.80 -7.00 2.17
N SER A 35 12.88 -7.78 2.28
CA SER A 35 12.83 -9.21 2.57
C SER A 35 12.27 -9.54 3.96
N LYS A 36 12.21 -8.56 4.87
CA LYS A 36 11.61 -8.70 6.22
C LYS A 36 10.11 -8.38 6.24
N LEU A 37 9.58 -7.80 5.15
CA LEU A 37 8.17 -7.46 5.01
C LEU A 37 7.40 -8.62 4.40
N GLY A 38 6.23 -8.92 4.93
CA GLY A 38 5.29 -9.86 4.33
C GLY A 38 4.75 -9.34 2.99
N ALA A 39 4.04 -10.21 2.25
CA ALA A 39 3.46 -9.84 0.96
C ALA A 39 2.52 -8.63 1.05
N ALA A 40 1.70 -8.56 2.09
CA ALA A 40 0.77 -7.45 2.32
C ALA A 40 1.50 -6.14 2.63
N GLU A 41 2.52 -6.17 3.49
CA GLU A 41 3.31 -4.98 3.84
C GLU A 41 4.09 -4.44 2.63
N ARG A 42 4.65 -5.33 1.80
CA ARG A 42 5.32 -4.95 0.55
C ARG A 42 4.35 -4.30 -0.44
N PHE A 43 3.15 -4.86 -0.55
CA PHE A 43 2.09 -4.28 -1.37
C PHE A 43 1.71 -2.88 -0.88
N LEU A 44 1.42 -2.71 0.42
CA LEU A 44 1.08 -1.41 1.00
C LEU A 44 2.24 -0.41 0.86
N LYS A 45 3.49 -0.84 1.05
CA LYS A 45 4.66 0.02 0.82
C LYS A 45 4.74 0.53 -0.63
N ALA A 46 4.49 -0.34 -1.61
CA ALA A 46 4.45 0.06 -3.02
C ALA A 46 3.28 1.01 -3.31
N VAL A 47 2.12 0.78 -2.72
CA VAL A 47 0.96 1.67 -2.83
C VAL A 47 1.26 3.03 -2.19
N LEU A 48 1.96 3.08 -1.05
CA LEU A 48 2.35 4.32 -0.36
C LEU A 48 3.37 5.17 -1.13
N ASP A 49 4.08 4.58 -2.10
CA ASP A 49 4.97 5.28 -3.02
C ASP A 49 4.18 6.10 -4.06
N ILE A 50 2.93 5.69 -4.34
CA ILE A 50 2.02 6.41 -5.22
C ILE A 50 1.53 7.67 -4.50
N PRO A 51 1.73 8.87 -5.07
CA PRO A 51 1.22 10.09 -4.47
C PRO A 51 -0.30 10.03 -4.34
N PHE A 52 -0.80 10.37 -3.15
CA PHE A 52 -2.23 10.41 -2.84
C PHE A 52 -2.98 9.06 -2.91
N ALA A 53 -2.28 7.94 -2.79
CA ALA A 53 -2.85 6.59 -2.94
C ALA A 53 -4.11 6.28 -2.12
N PHE A 54 -4.26 6.92 -0.95
CA PHE A 54 -5.41 6.75 -0.05
C PHE A 54 -6.20 8.04 0.16
N LYS A 55 -5.93 9.11 -0.60
CA LYS A 55 -6.75 10.33 -0.51
C LYS A 55 -8.13 10.04 -1.09
N ARG A 56 -9.14 10.58 -0.42
CA ARG A 56 -10.54 10.53 -0.82
C ARG A 56 -10.92 11.75 -1.65
#